data_AF-A0A7K8AJZ7-F1
#
_entry.id   AF-A0A7K8AJZ7-F1
#
_cell.length_a   1.000
_cell.length_b   1.000
_cell.length_c   1.000
_cell.angle_alpha   90.00
_cell.angle_beta   90.00
_cell.angle_gamma   90.00
#
_symmetry.space_group_name_H-M   'P 1'
#
loop_
_entity.id
_entity.type
_entity.pdbx_description
1 polymer ?
#
loop_
_entity_poly.entity_id
_entity_poly.type
_entity_poly.pdbx_seq_one_letter_code
_entity_poly.pdbx_strand_id
1 'polypeptide(L)'
;VLYAFGPGVGDEATYHEDDGTSPEIFLQEKFSFFGRAHHSLYVNNNGVVSFGMMVPEFTPQPFPLPGHRPFVAPYWADVDTRLGGDVFYRQSRDPQLLARLAQDLAPAVPPGDPPPQPTWAFVATWDRVAYFGAASDKVNTFQAVLASDGVTCFVLLNYGDLQWTTGIANQGDPHTGLGGIPAQAGFNSGDDVHYYNVPGSRTPAVQSLSHRSNLGVPGRWAFRVDHFKATEGPPETP
;
A
#
# COMPACT_ATOMS: atom_id res chain seq x y z
N VAL A 1 12.29 8.09 1.44
CA VAL A 1 11.04 8.33 0.69
C VAL A 1 9.80 8.39 1.59
N LEU A 2 9.78 7.68 2.72
CA LEU A 2 8.65 7.59 3.65
C LEU A 2 8.27 8.96 4.27
N TYR A 3 6.98 9.15 4.56
CA TYR A 3 6.51 10.17 5.50
C TYR A 3 6.73 9.70 6.93
N ALA A 4 6.81 10.63 7.89
CA ALA A 4 6.96 10.27 9.30
C ALA A 4 5.84 9.32 9.76
N PHE A 5 6.15 8.38 10.64
CA PHE A 5 5.23 7.38 11.16
C PHE A 5 5.63 6.97 12.57
N GLY A 6 4.76 6.20 13.21
CA GLY A 6 4.93 5.69 14.57
C GLY A 6 4.31 6.59 15.65
N PRO A 7 4.40 6.18 16.92
CA PRO A 7 3.68 6.82 18.01
C PRO A 7 4.09 8.29 18.24
N GLY A 8 5.32 8.66 17.86
CA GLY A 8 5.82 10.04 17.96
C GLY A 8 5.09 11.06 17.09
N VAL A 9 4.34 10.61 16.08
CA VAL A 9 3.47 11.46 15.24
C VAL A 9 1.99 11.12 15.43
N GLY A 10 1.64 10.37 16.48
CA GLY A 10 0.28 10.04 16.86
C GLY A 10 -0.33 8.87 16.07
N ASP A 11 0.49 7.97 15.51
CA ASP A 11 -0.03 6.78 14.85
C ASP A 11 -0.60 5.79 15.86
N GLU A 12 -1.74 5.20 15.50
CA GLU A 12 -2.21 3.94 16.08
C GLU A 12 -1.42 2.78 15.46
N ALA A 13 -1.48 1.62 16.10
CA ALA A 13 -0.87 0.40 15.59
C ALA A 13 -1.89 -0.75 15.58
N THR A 14 -1.73 -1.69 14.65
CA THR A 14 -2.41 -2.98 14.76
C THR A 14 -1.80 -3.80 15.90
N TYR A 15 -2.49 -4.87 16.31
CA TYR A 15 -1.92 -5.80 17.27
C TYR A 15 -0.79 -6.63 16.65
N HIS A 16 0.16 -7.04 17.50
CA HIS A 16 1.21 -8.00 17.15
C HIS A 16 0.63 -9.39 16.95
N GLU A 17 0.20 -9.63 15.73
CA GLU A 17 -0.48 -10.83 15.27
C GLU A 17 -0.01 -11.19 13.86
N ASP A 18 -0.28 -12.44 13.48
CA ASP A 18 -0.01 -12.98 12.14
C ASP A 18 -0.93 -12.28 11.11
N ASP A 19 -2.19 -12.71 11.09
CA ASP A 19 -3.26 -12.16 10.24
C ASP A 19 -4.01 -11.00 10.91
N GLY A 20 -3.27 -10.16 11.63
CA GLY A 20 -3.82 -9.03 12.38
C GLY A 20 -4.42 -7.95 11.49
N THR A 21 -5.33 -7.16 12.04
CA THR A 21 -6.04 -6.10 11.32
C THR A 21 -6.53 -5.03 12.26
N SER A 22 -6.64 -3.79 11.78
CA SER A 22 -7.24 -2.70 12.55
C SER A 22 -8.73 -2.94 12.78
N PRO A 23 -9.35 -2.27 13.77
CA PRO A 23 -10.78 -1.99 13.74
C PRO A 23 -11.19 -1.27 12.45
N GLU A 24 -12.50 -1.16 12.20
CA GLU A 24 -12.99 -0.31 11.11
C GLU A 24 -12.65 1.16 11.37
N ILE A 25 -12.00 1.81 10.41
CA ILE A 25 -11.59 3.21 10.50
C ILE A 25 -12.50 4.04 9.62
N PHE A 26 -13.37 4.84 10.22
CA PHE A 26 -14.22 5.79 9.49
C PHE A 26 -13.41 6.98 8.98
N LEU A 27 -13.55 7.26 7.68
CA LEU A 27 -12.81 8.33 7.01
C LEU A 27 -13.40 9.69 7.37
N GLN A 28 -12.52 10.60 7.78
CA GLN A 28 -12.87 11.99 8.10
C GLN A 28 -13.05 12.86 6.85
N GLU A 29 -12.67 12.35 5.68
CA GLU A 29 -12.79 12.98 4.38
C GLU A 29 -13.25 11.93 3.38
N LYS A 30 -14.06 12.32 2.38
CA LYS A 30 -14.48 11.39 1.33
C LYS A 30 -13.25 10.94 0.53
N PHE A 31 -13.11 9.63 0.33
CA PHE A 31 -12.10 9.07 -0.56
C PHE A 31 -12.77 8.32 -1.72
N SER A 32 -12.58 8.82 -2.94
CA SER A 32 -13.07 8.17 -4.16
C SER A 32 -11.97 7.28 -4.74
N PHE A 33 -12.31 6.02 -5.00
CA PHE A 33 -11.40 5.02 -5.56
C PHE A 33 -12.11 4.29 -6.70
N PHE A 34 -11.52 4.32 -7.91
CA PHE A 34 -12.15 3.78 -9.13
C PHE A 34 -13.59 4.31 -9.35
N GLY A 35 -13.82 5.61 -9.07
CA GLY A 35 -15.13 6.25 -9.22
C GLY A 35 -16.14 5.92 -8.11
N ARG A 36 -15.78 5.11 -7.11
CA ARG A 36 -16.65 4.76 -5.98
C ARG A 36 -16.21 5.48 -4.72
N ALA A 37 -17.16 6.05 -4.00
CA ALA A 37 -16.89 6.70 -2.72
C ALA A 37 -16.79 5.66 -1.61
N HIS A 38 -15.76 5.78 -0.77
CA HIS A 38 -15.58 4.98 0.43
C HIS A 38 -15.65 5.87 1.66
N HIS A 39 -16.18 5.28 2.75
CA HIS A 39 -16.40 5.96 4.03
C HIS A 39 -15.66 5.31 5.20
N SER A 40 -15.12 4.11 4.98
CA SER A 40 -14.31 3.40 5.95
C SER A 40 -13.26 2.56 5.26
N LEU A 41 -12.21 2.21 6.02
CA LEU A 41 -11.17 1.29 5.61
C LEU A 41 -10.69 0.41 6.77
N TYR A 42 -9.86 -0.56 6.44
CA TYR A 42 -9.11 -1.41 7.37
C TYR A 42 -7.65 -1.43 6.95
N VAL A 43 -6.74 -1.53 7.92
CA VAL A 43 -5.30 -1.78 7.71
C VAL A 43 -4.98 -3.18 8.18
N ASN A 44 -4.52 -4.02 7.26
CA ASN A 44 -4.22 -5.42 7.53
C ASN A 44 -2.69 -5.66 7.61
N ASN A 45 -2.27 -6.53 8.52
CA ASN A 45 -0.86 -6.84 8.76
C ASN A 45 -0.16 -7.36 7.51
N ASN A 46 -0.87 -8.11 6.66
CA ASN A 46 -0.36 -8.67 5.41
C ASN A 46 -0.16 -7.64 4.29
N GLY A 47 -0.17 -6.34 4.57
CA GLY A 47 0.24 -5.33 3.59
C GLY A 47 -0.87 -4.81 2.69
N VAL A 48 -2.10 -4.73 3.23
CA VAL A 48 -3.31 -4.28 2.51
C VAL A 48 -4.03 -3.18 3.28
N VAL A 49 -4.52 -2.17 2.54
CA VAL A 49 -5.54 -1.21 2.98
C VAL A 49 -6.82 -1.47 2.19
N SER A 50 -7.85 -2.01 2.82
CA SER A 50 -9.12 -2.37 2.17
C SER A 50 -10.27 -1.46 2.55
N PHE A 51 -11.18 -1.18 1.63
CA PHE A 51 -12.28 -0.24 1.85
C PHE A 51 -13.59 -0.96 2.17
N GLY A 52 -14.25 -0.58 3.26
CA GLY A 52 -15.58 -1.09 3.67
C GLY A 52 -15.65 -2.57 4.05
N MET A 53 -14.58 -3.36 3.86
CA MET A 53 -14.53 -4.77 4.23
C MET A 53 -13.10 -5.22 4.54
N MET A 54 -12.97 -6.25 5.36
CA MET A 54 -11.70 -6.87 5.72
C MET A 54 -11.23 -7.84 4.63
N VAL A 55 -9.91 -8.03 4.53
CA VAL A 55 -9.26 -9.04 3.67
C VAL A 55 -8.51 -10.00 4.58
N PRO A 56 -9.04 -11.20 4.86
CA PRO A 56 -8.40 -12.16 5.77
C PRO A 56 -7.28 -12.98 5.11
N GLU A 57 -7.13 -12.91 3.80
CA GLU A 57 -6.18 -13.75 3.08
C GLU A 57 -4.72 -13.29 3.25
N PHE A 58 -3.85 -14.21 3.67
CA PHE A 58 -2.40 -14.04 3.72
C PHE A 58 -1.69 -14.44 2.42
N THR A 59 -2.26 -15.38 1.66
CA THR A 59 -1.73 -15.75 0.33
C THR A 59 -2.14 -14.71 -0.70
N PRO A 60 -1.20 -13.96 -1.29
CA PRO A 60 -1.54 -12.98 -2.30
C PRO A 60 -2.08 -13.66 -3.55
N GLN A 61 -3.25 -13.22 -4.01
CA GLN A 61 -3.88 -13.69 -5.24
C GLN A 61 -3.70 -12.66 -6.37
N PRO A 62 -3.61 -13.10 -7.64
CA PRO A 62 -3.48 -12.19 -8.77
C PRO A 62 -4.73 -11.32 -8.93
N PHE A 63 -4.54 -10.09 -9.38
CA PHE A 63 -5.65 -9.22 -9.75
C PHE A 63 -6.16 -9.50 -11.17
N PRO A 64 -7.46 -9.29 -11.46
CA PRO A 64 -8.49 -8.81 -10.54
C PRO A 64 -8.93 -9.93 -9.58
N LEU A 65 -9.23 -9.55 -8.33
CA LEU A 65 -9.74 -10.52 -7.36
C LEU A 65 -11.25 -10.65 -7.47
N PRO A 66 -11.76 -11.89 -7.50
CA PRO A 66 -13.18 -12.13 -7.40
C PRO A 66 -13.71 -11.75 -6.00
N GLY A 67 -14.97 -11.33 -5.95
CA GLY A 67 -15.69 -11.11 -4.70
C GLY A 67 -15.74 -9.66 -4.23
N HIS A 68 -15.60 -8.70 -5.15
CA HIS A 68 -15.90 -7.28 -4.92
C HIS A 68 -15.12 -6.60 -3.78
N ARG A 69 -13.82 -6.88 -3.67
CA ARG A 69 -12.93 -6.32 -2.63
C ARG A 69 -12.12 -5.13 -3.12
N PRO A 70 -12.54 -3.87 -2.88
CA PRO A 70 -11.74 -2.70 -3.21
C PRO A 70 -10.59 -2.55 -2.21
N PHE A 71 -9.35 -2.60 -2.68
CA PHE A 71 -8.20 -2.35 -1.81
C PHE A 71 -6.94 -1.89 -2.53
N VAL A 72 -6.06 -1.30 -1.73
CA VAL A 72 -4.70 -0.91 -2.06
C VAL A 72 -3.73 -1.88 -1.39
N ALA A 73 -2.89 -2.54 -2.17
CA ALA A 73 -1.81 -3.39 -1.70
C ALA A 73 -0.47 -2.72 -2.01
N PRO A 74 0.13 -1.95 -1.08
CA PRO A 74 1.53 -1.56 -1.24
C PRO A 74 2.42 -2.81 -1.37
N TYR A 75 2.18 -3.84 -0.55
CA TYR A 75 2.98 -5.05 -0.58
C TYR A 75 2.21 -6.20 0.09
N TRP A 76 1.28 -6.84 -0.62
CA TRP A 76 0.46 -7.90 -0.04
C TRP A 76 1.23 -9.23 0.01
N ALA A 77 1.59 -9.66 1.21
CA ALA A 77 2.24 -10.93 1.50
C ALA A 77 2.01 -11.34 2.95
N ASP A 78 2.33 -12.59 3.26
CA ASP A 78 2.16 -13.22 4.57
C ASP A 78 3.19 -12.66 5.59
N VAL A 79 2.79 -11.58 6.26
CA VAL A 79 3.56 -10.81 7.23
C VAL A 79 3.27 -11.35 8.62
N ASP A 80 4.31 -11.53 9.44
CA ASP A 80 4.14 -11.93 10.83
C ASP A 80 4.80 -10.93 11.77
N THR A 81 4.00 -10.01 12.31
CA THR A 81 4.49 -8.96 13.22
C THR A 81 4.96 -9.50 14.57
N ARG A 82 4.57 -10.74 14.95
CA ARG A 82 5.06 -11.40 16.18
C ARG A 82 6.55 -11.72 16.08
N LEU A 83 7.06 -11.89 14.86
CA LEU A 83 8.48 -12.16 14.58
C LEU A 83 9.29 -10.89 14.37
N GLY A 84 8.63 -9.76 14.06
CA GLY A 84 9.28 -8.46 14.01
C GLY A 84 8.50 -7.40 13.24
N GLY A 85 8.77 -6.15 13.61
CA GLY A 85 8.20 -4.96 12.98
C GLY A 85 6.82 -4.60 13.53
N ASP A 86 6.28 -3.50 13.04
CA ASP A 86 5.02 -2.92 13.49
C ASP A 86 4.24 -2.38 12.29
N VAL A 87 2.91 -2.32 12.41
CA VAL A 87 2.05 -1.69 11.39
C VAL A 87 1.34 -0.50 12.01
N PHE A 88 1.74 0.70 11.55
CA PHE A 88 1.26 1.98 12.04
C PHE A 88 0.27 2.61 11.07
N TYR A 89 -0.72 3.32 11.59
CA TYR A 89 -1.63 4.10 10.76
C TYR A 89 -2.17 5.36 11.43
N ARG A 90 -2.50 6.37 10.62
CA ARG A 90 -3.23 7.57 11.07
C ARG A 90 -4.01 8.25 9.95
N GLN A 91 -5.05 8.98 10.35
CA GLN A 91 -5.59 10.08 9.57
C GLN A 91 -4.91 11.39 9.98
N SER A 92 -4.67 12.29 9.03
CA SER A 92 -3.99 13.55 9.30
C SER A 92 -4.53 14.70 8.46
N ARG A 93 -4.61 15.87 9.11
CA ARG A 93 -4.79 17.19 8.48
C ARG A 93 -3.62 18.11 8.78
N ASP A 94 -2.46 17.54 9.12
CA ASP A 94 -1.27 18.31 9.45
C ASP A 94 -0.80 19.13 8.24
N PRO A 95 -0.68 20.47 8.35
CA PRO A 95 -0.36 21.33 7.21
C PRO A 95 1.01 21.02 6.58
N GLN A 96 2.00 20.56 7.35
CA GLN A 96 3.32 20.25 6.82
C GLN A 96 3.30 18.96 6.00
N LEU A 97 2.58 17.94 6.49
CA LEU A 97 2.36 16.70 5.74
C LEU A 97 1.59 16.98 4.45
N LEU A 98 0.51 17.75 4.50
CA LEU A 98 -0.33 18.06 3.33
C LEU A 98 0.43 18.90 2.30
N ALA A 99 1.21 19.91 2.73
CA ALA A 99 2.05 20.69 1.82
C ALA A 99 3.12 19.83 1.15
N ARG A 100 3.73 18.89 1.88
CA ARG A 100 4.70 17.95 1.31
C ARG A 100 4.03 16.99 0.33
N LEU A 101 2.84 16.47 0.65
CA LEU A 101 2.06 15.64 -0.26
C LEU A 101 1.72 16.36 -1.56
N ALA A 102 1.30 17.64 -1.48
CA ALA A 102 1.02 18.45 -2.65
C ALA A 102 2.22 18.54 -3.60
N GLN A 103 3.42 18.78 -3.05
CA GLN A 103 4.66 18.83 -3.82
C GLN A 103 5.01 17.47 -4.43
N ASP A 104 4.91 16.41 -3.63
CA ASP A 104 5.25 15.04 -4.01
C ASP A 104 4.29 14.46 -5.07
N LEU A 105 3.03 14.90 -5.08
CA LEU A 105 1.98 14.48 -6.01
C LEU A 105 1.94 15.30 -7.30
N ALA A 106 2.52 16.50 -7.34
CA ALA A 106 2.47 17.37 -8.51
C ALA A 106 2.91 16.67 -9.83
N PRO A 107 3.95 15.79 -9.85
CA PRO A 107 4.33 15.09 -11.07
C PRO A 107 3.35 13.98 -11.51
N ALA A 108 2.42 13.56 -10.63
CA ALA A 108 1.40 12.56 -10.93
C ALA A 108 0.14 13.15 -11.60
N VAL A 109 0.08 14.48 -11.73
CA VAL A 109 -1.05 15.19 -12.33
C VAL A 109 -0.80 15.44 -13.82
N PRO A 110 -1.78 15.16 -14.71
CA PRO A 110 -1.65 15.45 -16.13
C PRO A 110 -1.38 16.94 -16.41
N PRO A 111 -0.61 17.28 -17.46
CA PRO A 111 -0.44 18.67 -17.86
C PRO A 111 -1.79 19.36 -18.14
N GLY A 112 -2.03 20.49 -17.49
CA GLY A 112 -3.26 21.29 -17.63
C GLY A 112 -4.27 21.12 -16.49
N ASP A 113 -4.15 20.08 -15.68
CA ASP A 113 -4.92 19.95 -14.44
C ASP A 113 -4.34 20.83 -13.32
N PRO A 114 -5.17 21.30 -12.37
CA PRO A 114 -4.69 22.09 -11.24
C PRO A 114 -3.74 21.26 -10.34
N PRO A 115 -2.75 21.90 -9.69
CA PRO A 115 -1.89 21.21 -8.73
C PRO A 115 -2.69 20.54 -7.61
N PRO A 116 -2.24 19.40 -7.07
CA PRO A 116 -2.89 18.76 -5.92
C PRO A 116 -2.94 19.69 -4.71
N GLN A 117 -4.10 19.75 -4.04
CA GLN A 117 -4.31 20.52 -2.82
C GLN A 117 -4.99 19.64 -1.76
N PRO A 118 -4.36 18.55 -1.29
CA PRO A 118 -4.98 17.65 -0.35
C PRO A 118 -5.30 18.36 0.97
N THR A 119 -6.51 18.16 1.46
CA THR A 119 -6.98 18.67 2.76
C THR A 119 -6.95 17.59 3.84
N TRP A 120 -6.73 16.34 3.43
CA TRP A 120 -6.70 15.16 4.29
C TRP A 120 -5.74 14.11 3.73
N ALA A 121 -5.13 13.36 4.63
CA ALA A 121 -4.34 12.18 4.30
C ALA A 121 -4.61 11.03 5.28
N PHE A 122 -4.46 9.80 4.78
CA PHE A 122 -4.30 8.59 5.57
C PHE A 122 -2.93 8.00 5.30
N VAL A 123 -2.14 7.72 6.34
CA VAL A 123 -0.82 7.11 6.22
C VAL A 123 -0.88 5.76 6.91
N ALA A 124 -0.50 4.69 6.21
CA ALA A 124 -0.30 3.35 6.77
C ALA A 124 1.10 2.85 6.44
N THR A 125 1.86 2.43 7.45
CA THR A 125 3.25 2.01 7.32
C THR A 125 3.45 0.65 7.95
N TRP A 126 3.99 -0.29 7.19
CA TRP A 126 4.54 -1.55 7.69
C TRP A 126 6.02 -1.31 7.89
N ASP A 127 6.45 -1.18 9.13
CA ASP A 127 7.83 -0.87 9.47
C ASP A 127 8.57 -2.12 9.94
N ARG A 128 9.63 -2.47 9.21
CA ARG A 128 10.53 -3.59 9.52
C ARG A 128 9.80 -4.90 9.78
N VAL A 129 8.73 -5.16 9.02
CA VAL A 129 7.91 -6.35 9.20
C VAL A 129 8.62 -7.61 8.69
N ALA A 130 8.56 -8.67 9.49
CA ALA A 130 9.03 -10.01 9.12
C ALA A 130 7.97 -10.77 8.31
N TYR A 131 8.39 -11.83 7.61
CA TYR A 131 7.48 -12.75 6.94
C TYR A 131 7.12 -13.94 7.84
N PHE A 132 5.96 -14.54 7.60
CA PHE A 132 5.54 -15.73 8.32
C PHE A 132 6.55 -16.88 8.19
N GLY A 133 6.94 -17.43 9.33
CA GLY A 133 7.93 -18.50 9.43
C GLY A 133 9.38 -18.07 9.21
N ALA A 134 9.70 -16.78 9.36
CA ALA A 134 11.07 -16.29 9.27
C ALA A 134 11.99 -16.95 10.29
N ALA A 135 13.08 -17.52 9.78
CA ALA A 135 14.26 -17.98 10.52
C ALA A 135 15.48 -17.12 10.14
N SER A 136 15.25 -15.82 9.94
CA SER A 136 16.23 -14.81 9.55
C SER A 136 15.92 -13.46 10.20
N ASP A 137 16.79 -12.47 10.01
CA ASP A 137 16.61 -11.07 10.43
C ASP A 137 16.08 -10.17 9.30
N LYS A 138 15.60 -10.78 8.20
CA LYS A 138 15.14 -10.07 7.02
C LYS A 138 13.80 -9.40 7.27
N VAL A 139 13.73 -8.12 6.91
CA VAL A 139 12.55 -7.28 7.15
C VAL A 139 12.24 -6.38 5.96
N ASN A 140 10.97 -6.03 5.80
CA ASN A 140 10.50 -5.07 4.80
C ASN A 140 9.96 -3.81 5.49
N THR A 141 10.22 -2.63 4.92
CA THR A 141 9.53 -1.39 5.29
C THR A 141 8.84 -0.80 4.06
N PHE A 142 7.53 -0.58 4.12
CA PHE A 142 6.75 0.02 3.04
C PHE A 142 5.54 0.78 3.58
N GLN A 143 4.98 1.69 2.78
CA GLN A 143 3.95 2.63 3.21
C GLN A 143 2.95 2.92 2.09
N ALA A 144 1.66 2.93 2.43
CA ALA A 144 0.59 3.45 1.60
C ALA A 144 0.12 4.79 2.17
N VAL A 145 -0.07 5.77 1.29
CA VAL A 145 -0.65 7.07 1.66
C VAL A 145 -1.83 7.37 0.75
N LEU A 146 -3.00 7.60 1.35
CA LEU A 146 -4.17 8.13 0.67
C LEU A 146 -4.20 9.64 0.88
N ALA A 147 -4.45 10.42 -0.16
CA ALA A 147 -4.62 11.86 -0.06
C ALA A 147 -5.88 12.31 -0.78
N SER A 148 -6.65 13.21 -0.18
CA SER A 148 -7.92 13.71 -0.74
C SER A 148 -8.10 15.19 -0.46
N ASP A 149 -8.71 15.91 -1.40
CA ASP A 149 -9.29 17.24 -1.21
C ASP A 149 -10.85 17.19 -1.08
N GLY A 150 -11.42 15.98 -1.00
CA GLY A 150 -12.85 15.70 -1.02
C GLY A 150 -13.41 15.38 -2.42
N VAL A 151 -12.65 15.67 -3.48
CA VAL A 151 -13.01 15.44 -4.89
C VAL A 151 -11.93 14.60 -5.58
N THR A 152 -10.72 15.12 -5.65
CA THR A 152 -9.53 14.50 -6.24
C THR A 152 -8.85 13.63 -5.21
N CYS A 153 -8.57 12.38 -5.56
CA CYS A 153 -8.03 11.39 -4.64
C CYS A 153 -6.75 10.79 -5.22
N PHE A 154 -5.74 10.61 -4.38
CA PHE A 154 -4.46 10.02 -4.77
C PHE A 154 -4.07 8.87 -3.86
N VAL A 155 -3.32 7.93 -4.40
CA VAL A 155 -2.60 6.91 -3.66
C VAL A 155 -1.11 7.10 -3.94
N LEU A 156 -0.30 7.18 -2.88
CA LEU A 156 1.15 7.02 -2.96
C LEU A 156 1.57 5.70 -2.31
N LEU A 157 2.48 4.99 -2.95
CA LEU A 157 3.16 3.82 -2.40
C LEU A 157 4.63 4.19 -2.25
N ASN A 158 5.14 4.10 -1.03
CA ASN A 158 6.52 4.40 -0.70
C ASN A 158 7.20 3.13 -0.17
N TYR A 159 8.37 2.80 -0.71
CA TYR A 159 9.12 1.60 -0.35
C TYR A 159 10.45 2.01 0.29
N GLY A 160 10.69 1.51 1.49
CA GLY A 160 11.97 1.57 2.18
C GLY A 160 12.86 0.43 1.73
N ASP A 161 13.34 -0.38 2.67
CA ASP A 161 14.08 -1.60 2.36
C ASP A 161 13.12 -2.77 2.11
N LEU A 162 13.40 -3.59 1.10
CA LEU A 162 12.61 -4.77 0.73
C LEU A 162 13.56 -5.96 0.58
N GLN A 163 13.63 -6.80 1.60
CA GLN A 163 14.60 -7.87 1.73
C GLN A 163 14.03 -9.27 1.48
N TRP A 164 12.71 -9.43 1.56
CA TRP A 164 12.00 -10.70 1.36
C TRP A 164 10.80 -10.52 0.43
N THR A 165 10.33 -11.60 -0.22
CA THR A 165 9.14 -11.61 -1.09
C THR A 165 7.99 -12.48 -0.61
N THR A 166 8.29 -13.50 0.20
CA THR A 166 7.37 -14.62 0.39
C THR A 166 7.56 -15.27 1.77
N GLY A 167 6.45 -15.53 2.48
CA GLY A 167 6.42 -16.34 3.70
C GLY A 167 6.38 -17.85 3.43
N ILE A 168 6.66 -18.68 4.46
CA ILE A 168 6.79 -20.14 4.26
C ILE A 168 5.48 -20.82 3.87
N ALA A 169 4.32 -20.29 4.30
CA ALA A 169 3.02 -20.83 3.90
C ALA A 169 2.78 -20.71 2.39
N ASN A 170 3.50 -19.80 1.75
CA ASN A 170 3.48 -19.52 0.32
C ASN A 170 4.70 -20.10 -0.40
N GLN A 171 5.35 -21.13 0.17
CA GLN A 171 6.53 -21.83 -0.37
C GLN A 171 7.81 -20.96 -0.42
N GLY A 172 7.87 -19.91 0.40
CA GLY A 172 9.10 -19.15 0.62
C GLY A 172 10.13 -19.95 1.42
N ASP A 173 11.41 -19.65 1.19
CA ASP A 173 12.50 -20.21 1.99
C ASP A 173 12.58 -19.52 3.37
N PRO A 174 12.68 -20.28 4.48
CA PRO A 174 12.62 -19.72 5.83
C PRO A 174 13.80 -18.81 6.19
N HIS A 175 14.96 -18.90 5.52
CA HIS A 175 16.15 -18.10 5.84
C HIS A 175 16.36 -16.89 4.93
N THR A 176 15.75 -16.89 3.76
CA THR A 176 15.89 -15.81 2.77
C THR A 176 14.59 -15.06 2.51
N GLY A 177 13.43 -15.68 2.78
CA GLY A 177 12.12 -15.12 2.47
C GLY A 177 11.88 -15.00 0.96
N LEU A 178 12.59 -15.79 0.15
CA LEU A 178 12.52 -15.77 -1.31
C LEU A 178 11.90 -17.06 -1.86
N GLY A 179 11.46 -17.02 -3.13
CA GLY A 179 10.85 -18.16 -3.81
C GLY A 179 9.32 -18.17 -3.67
N GLY A 180 8.70 -19.32 -3.93
CA GLY A 180 7.27 -19.51 -3.76
C GLY A 180 6.39 -18.53 -4.55
N ILE A 181 5.36 -17.99 -3.88
CA ILE A 181 4.44 -16.98 -4.41
C ILE A 181 4.82 -15.58 -3.88
N PRO A 182 5.47 -14.73 -4.70
CA PRO A 182 5.88 -13.39 -4.28
C PRO A 182 4.70 -12.46 -4.02
N ALA A 183 4.97 -11.41 -3.24
CA ALA A 183 4.02 -10.36 -2.91
C ALA A 183 3.29 -9.75 -4.12
N GLN A 184 2.03 -9.39 -3.89
CA GLN A 184 1.19 -8.65 -4.84
C GLN A 184 1.22 -7.15 -4.49
N ALA A 185 1.65 -6.31 -5.43
CA ALA A 185 1.67 -4.85 -5.27
C ALA A 185 0.78 -4.19 -6.33
N GLY A 186 -0.13 -3.31 -5.90
CA GLY A 186 -1.04 -2.59 -6.78
C GLY A 186 -2.43 -2.34 -6.19
N PHE A 187 -3.45 -2.31 -7.05
CA PHE A 187 -4.83 -1.96 -6.70
C PHE A 187 -5.82 -2.98 -7.26
N ASN A 188 -6.86 -3.28 -6.49
CA ASN A 188 -8.05 -3.98 -6.96
C ASN A 188 -9.27 -3.08 -6.76
N SER A 189 -10.05 -2.82 -7.82
CA SER A 189 -11.20 -1.89 -7.75
C SER A 189 -12.39 -2.44 -6.96
N GLY A 190 -12.48 -3.77 -6.80
CA GLY A 190 -13.66 -4.45 -6.28
C GLY A 190 -14.85 -4.51 -7.24
N ASP A 191 -14.66 -4.29 -8.54
CA ASP A 191 -15.69 -4.53 -9.57
C ASP A 191 -15.42 -5.76 -10.45
N ASP A 192 -14.45 -6.58 -10.04
CA ASP A 192 -13.97 -7.79 -10.72
C ASP A 192 -13.41 -7.55 -12.14
N VAL A 193 -13.31 -6.29 -12.59
CA VAL A 193 -12.83 -5.92 -13.91
C VAL A 193 -11.55 -5.10 -13.78
N HIS A 194 -11.61 -4.01 -13.02
CA HIS A 194 -10.56 -3.01 -12.97
C HIS A 194 -9.53 -3.28 -11.87
N TYR A 195 -8.26 -3.16 -12.21
CA TYR A 195 -7.13 -3.36 -11.30
C TYR A 195 -5.86 -2.75 -11.88
N TYR A 196 -4.82 -2.69 -11.07
CA TYR A 196 -3.50 -2.27 -11.50
C TYR A 196 -2.43 -3.08 -10.79
N ASN A 197 -1.45 -3.56 -11.54
CA ASN A 197 -0.24 -4.18 -11.03
C ASN A 197 0.91 -3.16 -11.10
N VAL A 198 1.61 -2.94 -10.01
CA VAL A 198 2.90 -2.24 -10.05
C VAL A 198 3.92 -3.16 -10.74
N PRO A 199 4.84 -2.65 -11.58
CA PRO A 199 5.85 -3.47 -12.25
C PRO A 199 6.61 -4.42 -11.30
N GLY A 200 6.68 -5.70 -11.65
CA GLY A 200 7.32 -6.74 -10.84
C GLY A 200 6.42 -7.40 -9.79
N SER A 201 5.20 -6.89 -9.56
CA SER A 201 4.19 -7.55 -8.70
C SER A 201 4.05 -9.05 -9.04
N ARG A 202 3.90 -9.90 -8.02
CA ARG A 202 3.81 -11.37 -8.13
C ARG A 202 5.02 -12.07 -8.74
N THR A 203 6.15 -11.38 -8.84
CA THR A 203 7.42 -11.96 -9.30
C THR A 203 8.54 -11.61 -8.31
N PRO A 204 9.72 -12.26 -8.37
CA PRO A 204 10.86 -11.87 -7.55
C PRO A 204 11.29 -10.41 -7.75
N ALA A 205 10.96 -9.80 -8.89
CA ALA A 205 11.26 -8.40 -9.20
C ALA A 205 10.48 -7.40 -8.33
N VAL A 206 9.49 -7.83 -7.53
CA VAL A 206 8.76 -6.97 -6.59
C VAL A 206 9.68 -6.31 -5.56
N GLN A 207 10.87 -6.87 -5.28
CA GLN A 207 11.87 -6.19 -4.43
C GLN A 207 12.45 -4.92 -5.07
N SER A 208 12.42 -4.81 -6.41
CA SER A 208 12.95 -3.65 -7.12
C SER A 208 12.11 -2.38 -6.92
N LEU A 209 10.93 -2.49 -6.30
CA LEU A 209 10.03 -1.36 -6.06
C LEU A 209 10.65 -0.25 -5.22
N SER A 210 11.61 -0.57 -4.33
CA SER A 210 12.42 0.37 -3.56
C SER A 210 13.40 1.20 -4.40
N HIS A 211 13.71 0.74 -5.61
CA HIS A 211 14.68 1.38 -6.51
C HIS A 211 14.04 1.96 -7.78
N ARG A 212 12.77 1.63 -8.05
CA ARG A 212 12.01 2.09 -9.23
C ARG A 212 10.96 3.13 -8.83
N SER A 213 10.39 3.81 -9.83
CA SER A 213 9.40 4.87 -9.64
C SER A 213 8.67 5.20 -10.95
N ASN A 214 7.41 5.66 -10.85
CA ASN A 214 6.70 6.31 -11.97
C ASN A 214 6.80 7.85 -11.93
N LEU A 215 7.50 8.43 -10.95
CA LEU A 215 7.69 9.87 -10.78
C LEU A 215 9.18 10.30 -10.81
N GLY A 216 10.10 9.36 -11.05
CA GLY A 216 11.54 9.62 -11.03
C GLY A 216 12.16 9.74 -9.64
N VAL A 217 11.43 9.38 -8.57
CA VAL A 217 11.94 9.34 -7.18
C VAL A 217 11.99 7.88 -6.73
N PRO A 218 13.17 7.23 -6.68
CA PRO A 218 13.29 5.82 -6.31
C PRO A 218 12.53 5.46 -5.05
N GLY A 219 11.76 4.37 -5.12
CA GLY A 219 10.92 3.90 -4.03
C GLY A 219 9.56 4.60 -3.93
N ARG A 220 9.25 5.59 -4.77
CA ARG A 220 7.96 6.30 -4.76
C ARG A 220 7.15 6.00 -6.01
N TRP A 221 5.89 5.69 -5.79
CA TRP A 221 4.88 5.53 -6.82
C TRP A 221 3.65 6.36 -6.46
N ALA A 222 3.08 7.10 -7.39
CA ALA A 222 1.86 7.86 -7.14
C ALA A 222 0.85 7.76 -8.28
N PHE A 223 -0.42 7.76 -7.91
CA PHE A 223 -1.54 7.55 -8.81
C PHE A 223 -2.70 8.45 -8.39
N ARG A 224 -3.30 9.15 -9.36
CA ARG A 224 -4.61 9.78 -9.17
C ARG A 224 -5.69 8.71 -9.33
N VAL A 225 -6.53 8.49 -8.32
CA VAL A 225 -7.43 7.33 -8.22
C VAL A 225 -8.93 7.62 -8.20
N ASP A 226 -9.35 8.89 -8.11
CA ASP A 226 -10.78 9.30 -8.03
C ASP A 226 -11.61 8.76 -9.19
N HIS A 227 -11.03 8.72 -10.39
CA HIS A 227 -11.64 8.13 -11.59
C HIS A 227 -10.68 7.16 -12.29
N PHE A 228 -9.92 6.37 -11.51
CA PHE A 228 -8.96 5.43 -12.08
C PHE A 228 -9.64 4.42 -13.00
N LYS A 229 -9.08 4.23 -14.19
CA LYS A 229 -9.54 3.26 -15.18
C LYS A 229 -8.35 2.40 -15.59
N ALA A 230 -8.10 1.30 -14.89
CA ALA A 230 -7.03 0.37 -15.26
C ALA A 230 -7.51 -1.08 -15.27
N THR A 231 -6.98 -1.87 -16.20
CA THR A 231 -7.19 -3.32 -16.41
C THR A 231 -5.90 -4.06 -16.82
N GLU A 232 -4.79 -3.34 -17.02
CA GLU A 232 -3.38 -3.69 -16.67
C GLU A 232 -2.50 -2.43 -16.88
N GLY A 233 -1.30 -2.35 -16.27
CA GLY A 233 -0.47 -1.12 -16.16
C GLY A 233 0.40 -0.79 -17.40
N PRO A 234 1.03 0.41 -17.48
CA PRO A 234 1.84 0.78 -18.65
C PRO A 234 3.02 -0.19 -18.81
N PRO A 235 3.41 -0.54 -20.06
CA PRO A 235 4.64 -1.30 -20.30
C PRO A 235 5.82 -0.57 -19.67
N GLU A 236 6.80 -1.33 -19.19
CA GLU A 236 8.05 -0.76 -18.72
C GLU A 236 8.56 0.25 -19.76
N THR A 237 8.65 1.53 -19.40
CA THR A 237 9.50 2.42 -20.18
C THR A 237 10.93 1.99 -19.87
N PRO A 238 11.72 1.56 -20.88
CA PRO A 238 13.11 1.14 -20.69
C PRO A 238 13.98 2.23 -20.04
#